data_AF-A0AB37U8W4-F1
#
_entry.id   AF-A0AB37U8W4-F1
#
_cell.length_a   1.000
_cell.length_b   1.000
_cell.length_c   1.000
_cell.angle_alpha   90.00
_cell.angle_beta   90.00
_cell.angle_gamma   90.00
#
_symmetry.space_group_name_H-M   'P 1'
#
loop_
_entity.id
_entity.type
_entity.pdbx_description
1 polymer ?
#
loop_
_entity_poly.entity_id
_entity_poly.type
_entity_poly.pdbx_seq_one_letter_code
_entity_poly.pdbx_strand_id
1 'polypeptide(L)'
;MTLRIRGVVKAAQTAQDSLNSGIPSQEITAFKAFVTNSLEAIEQLCDREQMTPEQLPSRSRLAYSFLKGIDLDNLPILESRIASAKKAPLGLKNIKVQQRSILQQLSYLAASSTPKPDLFQKLLDSLTHAVAEIEKICAQHQATPADLSSSSGSIYAWMKFLSDESYLQLHLQTTRSAWQIAQAVSRRHCQQLEVATEVTYQAGLYKYRRQGNAATLTISEGFIYANSEVLTALVTDALLGKSQERSRLVKDFASSPEYSQVLLELDSFASANRDQAQGKCYDLEELFDRLNREYFASTLVKPRLSWSQLNTYRKFGYYHPAKDRVVISSTLDDARIPQFVAEFVLYHELLHKYHGAKLVNGRRMVHTREFRRDEQQFKFDREASRWLEKLAWNQARIFDSEQWL
;
A
#
# COMPACT_ATOMS: atom_id res chain seq x y z
N MET A 1 -6.35 17.01 32.03
CA MET A 1 -7.17 15.80 31.79
C MET A 1 -7.83 15.93 30.43
N THR A 2 -7.40 15.14 29.43
CA THR A 2 -8.03 15.17 28.09
C THR A 2 -9.31 14.33 28.11
N LEU A 3 -10.47 15.00 28.05
CA LEU A 3 -11.78 14.35 27.90
C LEU A 3 -11.76 13.50 26.61
N ARG A 4 -11.91 12.18 26.74
CA ARG A 4 -11.91 11.25 25.61
C ARG A 4 -13.35 10.91 25.27
N ILE A 5 -13.93 11.65 24.32
CA ILE A 5 -15.32 11.46 23.91
C ILE A 5 -15.40 10.20 23.04
N ARG A 6 -16.00 9.14 23.59
CA ARG A 6 -16.16 7.84 22.92
C ARG A 6 -17.23 7.95 21.84
N GLY A 7 -16.95 7.44 20.64
CA GLY A 7 -17.95 7.27 19.57
C GLY A 7 -17.80 8.22 18.38
N VAL A 8 -17.28 9.44 18.57
CA VAL A 8 -17.17 10.46 17.51
C VAL A 8 -16.34 9.98 16.31
N VAL A 9 -15.15 9.45 16.59
CA VAL A 9 -14.25 8.92 15.55
C VAL A 9 -14.86 7.69 14.85
N LYS A 10 -15.59 6.86 15.59
CA LYS A 10 -16.27 5.69 15.02
C LYS A 10 -17.41 6.11 14.09
N ALA A 11 -18.17 7.14 14.45
CA ALA A 11 -19.25 7.66 13.63
C ALA A 11 -18.71 8.24 12.31
N ALA A 12 -17.63 9.00 12.36
CA ALA A 12 -16.94 9.50 11.16
C ALA A 12 -16.41 8.36 10.28
N GLN A 13 -15.80 7.32 10.87
CA GLN A 13 -15.33 6.16 10.11
C GLN A 13 -16.48 5.43 9.42
N THR A 14 -17.58 5.18 10.13
CA THR A 14 -18.78 4.56 9.56
C THR A 14 -19.35 5.40 8.41
N ALA A 15 -19.43 6.72 8.58
CA ALA A 15 -19.87 7.60 7.50
C ALA A 15 -18.94 7.55 6.28
N GLN A 16 -17.63 7.54 6.50
CA GLN A 16 -16.63 7.46 5.44
C GLN A 16 -16.67 6.13 4.68
N ASP A 17 -16.82 5.01 5.39
CA ASP A 17 -16.92 3.68 4.78
C ASP A 17 -18.15 3.56 3.88
N SER A 18 -19.29 4.11 4.32
CA SER A 18 -20.53 4.17 3.54
C SER A 18 -20.39 5.07 2.31
N LEU A 19 -19.78 6.25 2.42
CA LEU A 19 -19.53 7.14 1.29
C LEU A 19 -18.58 6.52 0.26
N ASN A 20 -17.53 5.84 0.72
CA ASN A 20 -16.57 5.15 -0.15
C ASN A 20 -17.18 3.95 -0.89
N SER A 21 -18.12 3.25 -0.23
CA SER A 21 -18.77 2.06 -0.78
C SER A 21 -19.98 2.39 -1.67
N GLY A 22 -20.49 3.62 -1.61
CA GLY A 22 -21.78 4.01 -2.17
C GLY A 22 -22.92 3.61 -1.24
N ILE A 23 -23.90 4.50 -1.07
CA ILE A 23 -25.03 4.30 -0.16
C ILE A 23 -26.19 3.72 -0.97
N PRO A 24 -26.73 2.54 -0.61
CA PRO A 24 -27.92 1.99 -1.26
C PRO A 24 -29.07 3.00 -1.23
N SER A 25 -29.84 3.12 -2.31
CA SER A 25 -30.94 4.09 -2.41
C SER A 25 -31.95 3.98 -1.26
N GLN A 26 -32.20 2.76 -0.78
CA GLN A 26 -33.07 2.47 0.36
C GLN A 26 -32.49 2.90 1.73
N GLU A 27 -31.18 3.12 1.84
CA GLU A 27 -30.48 3.48 3.08
C GLU A 27 -30.16 4.97 3.18
N ILE A 28 -30.40 5.76 2.13
CA ILE A 28 -30.08 7.20 2.10
C ILE A 28 -30.73 7.94 3.27
N THR A 29 -32.02 7.72 3.51
CA THR A 29 -32.75 8.39 4.59
C THR A 29 -32.16 8.04 5.95
N ALA A 30 -31.81 6.77 6.16
CA ALA A 30 -31.18 6.31 7.40
C ALA A 30 -29.77 6.89 7.57
N PHE A 31 -29.00 6.99 6.48
CA PHE A 31 -27.66 7.59 6.49
C PHE A 31 -27.69 9.08 6.81
N LYS A 32 -28.59 9.85 6.17
CA LYS A 32 -28.78 11.28 6.49
C LYS A 32 -29.11 11.46 7.96
N ALA A 33 -30.09 10.70 8.47
CA ALA A 33 -30.45 10.73 9.88
C ALA A 33 -29.28 10.36 10.80
N PHE A 34 -28.47 9.36 10.44
CA PHE A 34 -27.28 8.97 11.19
C PHE A 34 -26.25 10.10 11.30
N VAL A 35 -25.92 10.78 10.19
CA VAL A 35 -24.95 11.88 10.18
C VAL A 35 -25.48 13.05 11.02
N THR A 36 -26.75 13.45 10.82
CA THR A 36 -27.38 14.54 11.59
C THR A 36 -27.42 14.23 13.08
N ASN A 37 -27.92 13.06 13.47
CA ASN A 37 -27.98 12.65 14.88
C ASN A 37 -26.58 12.57 15.52
N SER A 38 -25.56 12.17 14.74
CA SER A 38 -24.18 12.13 15.22
C SER A 38 -23.63 13.53 15.48
N LEU A 39 -23.92 14.50 14.61
CA LEU A 39 -23.54 15.91 14.79
C LEU A 39 -24.24 16.52 16.01
N GLU A 40 -25.56 16.34 16.12
CA GLU A 40 -26.34 16.81 17.28
C GLU A 40 -25.82 16.22 18.59
N ALA A 41 -25.52 14.92 18.62
CA ALA A 41 -24.97 14.27 19.81
C ALA A 41 -23.59 14.83 20.20
N ILE A 42 -22.76 15.19 19.23
CA ILE A 42 -21.45 15.82 19.48
C ILE A 42 -21.64 17.23 20.03
N GLU A 43 -22.52 18.02 19.44
CA GLU A 43 -22.78 19.42 19.83
C GLU A 43 -23.42 19.50 21.22
N GLN A 44 -24.44 18.67 21.51
CA GLN A 44 -25.02 18.57 22.85
C GLN A 44 -24.01 18.17 23.93
N LEU A 45 -23.03 17.32 23.58
CA LEU A 45 -21.98 16.94 24.50
C LEU A 45 -21.00 18.09 24.74
N CYS A 46 -20.66 18.85 23.69
CA CYS A 46 -19.84 20.06 23.81
C CYS A 46 -20.54 21.10 24.71
N ASP A 47 -21.85 21.32 24.54
CA ASP A 47 -22.64 22.24 25.35
C ASP A 47 -22.65 21.85 26.84
N ARG A 48 -22.84 20.56 27.13
CA ARG A 48 -22.83 20.03 28.52
C ARG A 48 -21.49 20.26 29.22
N GLU A 49 -20.40 20.15 28.47
CA GLU A 49 -19.03 20.34 28.97
C GLU A 49 -18.55 21.79 28.83
N GLN A 50 -19.43 22.72 28.46
CA GLN A 50 -19.14 24.15 28.25
C GLN A 50 -17.95 24.40 27.31
N MET A 51 -17.86 23.62 26.23
CA MET A 51 -16.82 23.74 25.21
C MET A 51 -17.41 23.90 23.82
N THR A 52 -16.61 24.42 22.89
CA THR A 52 -16.99 24.45 21.48
C THR A 52 -16.41 23.25 20.73
N PRO A 53 -16.99 22.83 19.59
CA PRO A 53 -16.44 21.74 18.78
C PRO A 53 -14.98 21.95 18.35
N GLU A 54 -14.51 23.20 18.23
CA GLU A 54 -13.11 23.52 17.92
C GLU A 54 -12.15 23.18 19.06
N GLN A 55 -12.64 23.21 20.31
CA GLN A 55 -11.89 22.87 21.51
C GLN A 55 -11.81 21.35 21.75
N LEU A 56 -12.51 20.55 20.92
CA LEU A 56 -12.39 19.10 20.96
C LEU A 56 -10.94 18.65 20.76
N PRO A 57 -10.55 17.51 21.36
CA PRO A 57 -9.30 16.84 21.04
C PRO A 57 -9.17 16.64 19.52
N SER A 58 -7.94 16.73 18.99
CA SER A 58 -7.66 16.78 17.55
C SER A 58 -8.45 15.77 16.72
N ARG A 59 -8.53 14.52 17.17
CA ARG A 59 -9.27 13.44 16.50
C ARG A 59 -10.77 13.64 16.47
N SER A 60 -11.37 14.05 17.59
CA SER A 60 -12.81 14.31 17.67
C SER A 60 -13.18 15.56 16.88
N ARG A 61 -12.31 16.57 16.85
CA ARG A 61 -12.50 17.78 16.03
C ARG A 61 -12.46 17.48 14.53
N LEU A 62 -11.49 16.68 14.09
CA LEU A 62 -11.39 16.27 12.68
C LEU A 62 -12.58 15.41 12.27
N ALA A 63 -12.99 14.46 13.11
CA ALA A 63 -14.18 13.64 12.88
C ALA A 63 -15.47 14.47 12.82
N TYR A 64 -15.63 15.47 13.70
CA TYR A 64 -16.73 16.44 13.64
C TYR A 64 -16.68 17.26 12.35
N SER A 65 -15.51 17.79 11.98
CA SER A 65 -15.34 18.60 10.76
C SER A 65 -15.64 17.79 9.49
N PHE A 66 -15.25 16.51 9.47
CA PHE A 66 -15.58 15.59 8.39
C PHE A 66 -17.08 15.38 8.27
N LEU A 67 -17.76 14.99 9.37
CA LEU A 67 -19.22 14.77 9.38
C LEU A 67 -19.99 16.03 8.97
N LYS A 68 -19.55 17.20 9.45
CA LYS A 68 -20.15 18.51 9.11
C LYS A 68 -19.91 18.91 7.66
N GLY A 69 -18.84 18.40 7.04
CA GLY A 69 -18.49 18.65 5.64
C GLY A 69 -19.12 17.68 4.64
N ILE A 70 -19.91 16.70 5.08
CA ILE A 70 -20.64 15.80 4.18
C ILE A 70 -21.79 16.57 3.53
N ASP A 71 -21.77 16.66 2.21
CA ASP A 71 -22.89 17.17 1.42
C ASP A 71 -24.02 16.11 1.42
N LEU A 72 -25.01 16.32 2.28
CA LEU A 72 -26.14 15.40 2.43
C LEU A 72 -27.08 15.43 1.23
N ASP A 73 -27.02 16.44 0.37
CA ASP A 73 -27.89 16.55 -0.80
C ASP A 73 -27.28 15.87 -2.03
N ASN A 74 -25.97 15.67 -2.04
CA ASN A 74 -25.23 15.04 -3.14
C ASN A 74 -24.45 13.79 -2.68
N LEU A 75 -25.18 12.78 -2.19
CA LEU A 75 -24.61 11.52 -1.72
C LEU A 75 -24.31 10.57 -2.89
N PRO A 76 -23.25 9.74 -2.80
CA PRO A 76 -22.95 8.72 -3.81
C PRO A 76 -23.97 7.58 -3.73
N ILE A 77 -25.04 7.67 -4.52
CA ILE A 77 -26.12 6.69 -4.56
C ILE A 77 -25.67 5.45 -5.36
N LEU A 78 -25.79 4.28 -4.74
CA LEU A 78 -25.62 3.02 -5.43
C LEU A 78 -26.92 2.69 -6.18
N GLU A 79 -27.02 3.09 -7.45
CA GLU A 79 -28.06 2.59 -8.35
C GLU A 79 -27.89 1.08 -8.53
N SER A 80 -29.01 0.36 -8.56
CA SER A 80 -29.07 -1.10 -8.56
C SER A 80 -28.46 -1.71 -9.84
N ARG A 81 -27.13 -1.74 -9.94
CA ARG A 81 -26.42 -2.70 -10.78
C ARG A 81 -26.30 -3.98 -9.96
N ILE A 82 -26.87 -5.04 -10.53
CA ILE A 82 -26.82 -6.45 -10.11
C ILE A 82 -25.72 -6.67 -9.08
N ALA A 83 -26.13 -6.69 -7.80
CA ALA A 83 -25.25 -7.08 -6.72
C ALA A 83 -24.89 -8.55 -6.92
N SER A 84 -23.77 -8.80 -7.60
CA SER A 84 -23.03 -10.03 -7.41
C SER A 84 -22.80 -10.16 -5.91
N ALA A 85 -23.46 -11.12 -5.27
CA ALA A 85 -23.32 -11.37 -3.85
C ALA A 85 -21.82 -11.55 -3.54
N LYS A 86 -21.22 -10.59 -2.83
CA LYS A 86 -19.83 -10.69 -2.38
C LYS A 86 -19.72 -11.96 -1.52
N LYS A 87 -19.12 -13.02 -2.06
CA LYS A 87 -18.76 -14.22 -1.29
C LYS A 87 -17.92 -13.78 -0.09
N ALA A 88 -18.18 -14.35 1.08
CA ALA A 88 -17.38 -14.07 2.28
C ALA A 88 -15.91 -14.44 2.03
N PRO A 89 -14.94 -13.63 2.50
CA PRO A 89 -13.53 -13.86 2.22
C PRO A 89 -13.04 -15.18 2.82
N LEU A 90 -12.24 -15.93 2.06
CA LEU A 90 -11.69 -17.21 2.48
C LEU A 90 -10.56 -17.01 3.50
N GLY A 91 -10.73 -17.54 4.70
CA GLY A 91 -9.71 -17.51 5.77
C GLY A 91 -8.92 -18.83 5.83
N LEU A 92 -7.60 -18.76 5.70
CA LEU A 92 -6.72 -19.94 5.80
C LEU A 92 -6.20 -20.11 7.24
N LYS A 93 -6.61 -21.18 7.92
CA LYS A 93 -6.32 -21.40 9.36
C LYS A 93 -4.81 -21.51 9.69
N ASN A 94 -4.00 -22.05 8.77
CA ASN A 94 -2.59 -22.37 9.05
C ASN A 94 -1.56 -21.39 8.44
N ILE A 95 -2.01 -20.42 7.62
CA ILE A 95 -1.10 -19.55 6.87
C ILE A 95 -0.21 -18.68 7.78
N LYS A 96 -0.72 -18.27 8.94
CA LYS A 96 0.05 -17.51 9.93
C LYS A 96 1.16 -18.33 10.60
N VAL A 97 0.93 -19.64 10.78
CA VAL A 97 1.94 -20.54 11.34
C VAL A 97 3.07 -20.75 10.33
N GLN A 98 2.72 -20.95 9.06
CA GLN A 98 3.69 -21.03 7.97
C GLN A 98 4.51 -19.74 7.85
N GLN A 99 3.87 -18.57 7.91
CA GLN A 99 4.55 -17.27 7.89
C GLN A 99 5.61 -17.17 8.99
N ARG A 100 5.27 -17.55 10.22
CA ARG A 100 6.20 -17.52 11.36
C ARG A 100 7.39 -18.45 11.15
N SER A 101 7.17 -19.65 10.64
CA SER A 101 8.26 -20.60 10.32
C SER A 101 9.22 -20.02 9.28
N ILE A 102 8.69 -19.41 8.21
CA ILE A 102 9.48 -18.74 7.17
C ILE A 102 10.27 -17.55 7.75
N LEU A 103 9.64 -16.71 8.58
CA LEU A 103 10.32 -15.58 9.23
C LEU A 103 11.48 -16.03 10.13
N GLN A 104 11.34 -17.14 10.84
CA GLN A 104 12.42 -17.72 11.65
C GLN A 104 13.60 -18.17 10.78
N GLN A 105 13.33 -18.82 9.64
CA GLN A 105 14.37 -19.23 8.70
C GLN A 105 15.09 -18.02 8.07
N LEU A 106 14.33 -17.00 7.66
CA LEU A 106 14.87 -15.73 7.14
C LEU A 106 15.76 -15.04 8.16
N SER A 107 15.31 -14.94 9.42
CA SER A 107 16.08 -14.35 10.51
C SER A 107 17.38 -15.11 10.77
N TYR A 108 17.34 -16.45 10.79
CA TYR A 108 18.53 -17.28 10.94
C TYR A 108 19.54 -17.09 9.80
N LEU A 109 19.07 -17.03 8.55
CA LEU A 109 19.89 -16.76 7.38
C LEU A 109 20.49 -15.34 7.41
N ALA A 110 19.69 -14.34 7.80
CA ALA A 110 20.12 -12.96 7.90
C ALA A 110 21.21 -12.77 8.96
N ALA A 111 21.07 -13.38 10.13
CA ALA A 111 22.04 -13.31 11.22
C ALA A 111 23.34 -14.10 10.95
N SER A 112 23.34 -15.02 9.97
CA SER A 112 24.52 -15.82 9.64
C SER A 112 25.55 -14.98 8.88
N SER A 113 26.80 -15.00 9.35
CA SER A 113 27.94 -14.31 8.73
C SER A 113 28.50 -15.05 7.49
N THR A 114 28.23 -16.34 7.37
CA THR A 114 28.61 -17.16 6.20
C THR A 114 27.42 -17.37 5.27
N PRO A 115 27.62 -17.35 3.93
CA PRO A 115 26.59 -17.77 2.97
C PRO A 115 26.16 -19.21 3.23
N LYS A 116 24.85 -19.47 3.23
CA LYS A 116 24.27 -20.80 3.42
C LYS A 116 23.39 -21.17 2.21
N PRO A 117 23.99 -21.48 1.04
CA PRO A 117 23.25 -21.69 -0.21
C PRO A 117 22.22 -22.82 -0.11
N ASP A 118 22.55 -23.93 0.56
CA ASP A 118 21.62 -25.06 0.71
C ASP A 118 20.36 -24.69 1.51
N LEU A 119 20.51 -23.85 2.54
CA LEU A 119 19.37 -23.40 3.33
C LEU A 119 18.58 -22.31 2.60
N PHE A 120 19.24 -21.47 1.81
CA PHE A 120 18.59 -20.53 0.92
C PHE A 120 17.70 -21.26 -0.10
N GLN A 121 18.24 -22.29 -0.76
CA GLN A 121 17.49 -23.09 -1.72
C GLN A 121 16.32 -23.81 -1.06
N LYS A 122 16.53 -24.45 0.10
CA LYS A 122 15.44 -25.10 0.85
C LYS A 122 14.33 -24.12 1.24
N LEU A 123 14.67 -22.88 1.57
CA LEU A 123 13.69 -21.84 1.88
C LEU A 123 12.90 -21.44 0.62
N LEU A 124 13.58 -21.25 -0.52
CA LEU A 124 12.94 -20.96 -1.80
C LEU A 124 11.97 -22.07 -2.23
N ASP A 125 12.39 -23.33 -2.08
CA ASP A 125 11.54 -24.50 -2.36
C ASP A 125 10.32 -24.53 -1.41
N SER A 126 10.54 -24.23 -0.12
CA SER A 126 9.46 -24.17 0.89
C SER A 126 8.44 -23.07 0.59
N LEU A 127 8.90 -21.90 0.16
CA LEU A 127 8.05 -20.78 -0.27
C LEU A 127 7.22 -21.16 -1.50
N THR A 128 7.87 -21.72 -2.52
CA THR A 128 7.24 -22.17 -3.76
C THR A 128 6.17 -23.23 -3.48
N HIS A 129 6.47 -24.20 -2.62
CA HIS A 129 5.53 -25.23 -2.21
C HIS A 129 4.34 -24.67 -1.42
N ALA A 130 4.60 -23.78 -0.45
CA ALA A 130 3.54 -23.16 0.36
C ALA A 130 2.57 -22.35 -0.51
N VAL A 131 3.10 -21.58 -1.47
CA VAL A 131 2.32 -20.83 -2.46
C VAL A 131 1.44 -21.76 -3.28
N ALA A 132 2.00 -22.84 -3.84
CA ALA A 132 1.26 -23.79 -4.66
C ALA A 132 0.12 -24.47 -3.88
N GLU A 133 0.35 -24.81 -2.61
CA GLU A 133 -0.68 -25.42 -1.76
C GLU A 133 -1.81 -24.43 -1.43
N ILE A 134 -1.49 -23.14 -1.20
CA ILE A 134 -2.50 -22.09 -1.02
C ILE A 134 -3.35 -21.92 -2.28
N GLU A 135 -2.73 -21.85 -3.46
CA GLU A 135 -3.42 -21.72 -4.75
C GLU A 135 -4.32 -22.93 -5.01
N LYS A 136 -3.86 -24.14 -4.68
CA LYS A 136 -4.66 -25.38 -4.75
C LYS A 136 -5.86 -25.35 -3.81
N ILE A 137 -5.71 -24.90 -2.57
CA ILE A 137 -6.82 -24.76 -1.61
C ILE A 137 -7.87 -23.75 -2.14
N CYS A 138 -7.42 -22.63 -2.71
CA CYS A 138 -8.32 -21.65 -3.32
C CYS A 138 -9.11 -22.30 -4.48
N ALA A 139 -8.42 -22.99 -5.39
CA ALA A 139 -9.05 -23.67 -6.52
C ALA A 139 -10.08 -24.73 -6.09
N GLN A 140 -9.79 -25.51 -5.05
CA GLN A 140 -10.73 -26.48 -4.47
C GLN A 140 -12.03 -25.84 -3.96
N HIS A 141 -11.97 -24.57 -3.54
CA HIS A 141 -13.12 -23.80 -3.08
C HIS A 141 -13.75 -22.93 -4.20
N GLN A 142 -13.37 -23.13 -5.46
CA GLN A 142 -13.77 -22.27 -6.58
C GLN A 142 -13.51 -20.79 -6.30
N ALA A 143 -12.36 -20.53 -5.68
CA ALA A 143 -11.88 -19.21 -5.30
C ALA A 143 -10.49 -18.99 -5.89
N THR A 144 -10.05 -17.74 -5.85
CA THR A 144 -8.70 -17.32 -6.22
C THR A 144 -8.00 -16.73 -5.00
N PRO A 145 -6.66 -16.55 -5.03
CA PRO A 145 -5.98 -15.82 -3.97
C PRO A 145 -6.53 -14.41 -3.72
N ALA A 146 -7.22 -13.80 -4.71
CA ALA A 146 -7.90 -12.52 -4.56
C ALA A 146 -9.19 -12.57 -3.72
N ASP A 147 -9.69 -13.76 -3.41
CA ASP A 147 -10.85 -13.97 -2.53
C ASP A 147 -10.43 -14.25 -1.08
N LEU A 148 -9.12 -14.27 -0.79
CA LEU A 148 -8.61 -14.43 0.56
C LEU A 148 -8.96 -13.21 1.43
N SER A 149 -9.14 -13.45 2.74
CA SER A 149 -9.22 -12.35 3.71
C SER A 149 -7.98 -11.45 3.63
N SER A 150 -8.11 -10.15 3.93
CA SER A 150 -6.97 -9.20 3.88
C SER A 150 -5.71 -9.74 4.58
N SER A 151 -5.86 -10.34 5.77
CA SER A 151 -4.72 -10.94 6.48
C SER A 151 -4.13 -12.16 5.76
N SER A 152 -4.94 -13.03 5.17
CA SER A 152 -4.43 -14.20 4.43
C SER A 152 -3.85 -13.80 3.08
N GLY A 153 -4.48 -12.85 2.38
CA GLY A 153 -4.05 -12.31 1.10
C GLY A 153 -2.69 -11.61 1.20
N SER A 154 -2.46 -10.77 2.23
CA SER A 154 -1.15 -10.14 2.44
C SER A 154 -0.05 -11.18 2.72
N ILE A 155 -0.35 -12.24 3.47
CA ILE A 155 0.64 -13.29 3.75
C ILE A 155 0.93 -14.11 2.48
N TYR A 156 -0.10 -14.47 1.72
CA TYR A 156 0.06 -15.15 0.43
C TYR A 156 0.89 -14.30 -0.54
N ALA A 157 0.54 -13.02 -0.70
CA ALA A 157 1.26 -12.10 -1.57
C ALA A 157 2.74 -11.99 -1.20
N TRP A 158 3.04 -11.89 0.09
CA TRP A 158 4.39 -11.87 0.60
C TRP A 158 5.15 -13.17 0.30
N MET A 159 4.55 -14.33 0.55
CA MET A 159 5.16 -15.63 0.20
C MET A 159 5.35 -15.79 -1.32
N LYS A 160 4.39 -15.33 -2.12
CA LYS A 160 4.46 -15.36 -3.59
C LYS A 160 5.56 -14.46 -4.11
N PHE A 161 5.67 -13.25 -3.58
CA PHE A 161 6.74 -12.31 -3.89
C PHE A 161 8.12 -12.92 -3.58
N LEU A 162 8.28 -13.55 -2.42
CA LEU A 162 9.53 -14.19 -2.01
C LEU A 162 9.81 -15.55 -2.70
N SER A 163 8.85 -16.10 -3.45
CA SER A 163 9.11 -17.30 -4.28
C SER A 163 9.92 -17.00 -5.54
N ASP A 164 10.14 -15.72 -5.85
CA ASP A 164 11.14 -15.28 -6.83
C ASP A 164 12.51 -15.16 -6.17
N GLU A 165 13.52 -15.81 -6.76
CA GLU A 165 14.87 -15.88 -6.22
C GLU A 165 15.51 -14.48 -6.03
N SER A 166 15.27 -13.55 -6.96
CA SER A 166 15.85 -12.21 -6.91
C SER A 166 15.25 -11.39 -5.75
N TYR A 167 13.94 -11.51 -5.54
CA TYR A 167 13.27 -10.85 -4.42
C TYR A 167 13.66 -11.47 -3.07
N LEU A 168 13.77 -12.80 -2.98
CA LEU A 168 14.24 -13.47 -1.77
C LEU A 168 15.67 -13.04 -1.39
N GLN A 169 16.56 -12.93 -2.38
CA GLN A 169 17.92 -12.47 -2.17
C GLN A 169 17.95 -11.02 -1.64
N LEU A 170 17.19 -10.12 -2.25
CA LEU A 170 17.12 -8.72 -1.84
C LEU A 170 16.50 -8.54 -0.45
N HIS A 171 15.44 -9.31 -0.17
CA HIS A 171 14.83 -9.39 1.16
C HIS A 171 15.86 -9.78 2.22
N LEU A 172 16.60 -10.87 1.99
CA LEU A 172 17.61 -11.35 2.94
C LEU A 172 18.74 -10.35 3.15
N GLN A 173 19.21 -9.68 2.10
CA GLN A 173 20.22 -8.63 2.19
C GLN A 173 19.73 -7.46 3.05
N THR A 174 18.49 -7.04 2.85
CA THR A 174 17.87 -5.94 3.62
C THR A 174 17.68 -6.33 5.07
N THR A 175 17.13 -7.52 5.34
CA THR A 175 16.95 -8.06 6.69
C THR A 175 18.29 -8.18 7.42
N ARG A 176 19.34 -8.67 6.75
CA ARG A 176 20.70 -8.71 7.31
C ARG A 176 21.25 -7.33 7.64
N SER A 177 21.13 -6.37 6.72
CA SER A 177 21.63 -5.01 6.90
C SER A 177 20.93 -4.32 8.08
N ALA A 178 19.59 -4.41 8.13
CA ALA A 178 18.79 -3.86 9.21
C ALA A 178 19.12 -4.53 10.56
N TRP A 179 19.31 -5.86 10.58
CA TRP A 179 19.76 -6.58 11.78
C TRP A 179 21.14 -6.12 12.25
N GLN A 180 22.12 -6.00 11.35
CA GLN A 180 23.47 -5.53 11.69
C GLN A 180 23.45 -4.11 12.28
N ILE A 181 22.67 -3.21 11.68
CA ILE A 181 22.46 -1.85 12.19
C ILE A 181 21.81 -1.90 13.57
N ALA A 182 20.76 -2.70 13.75
CA ALA A 182 20.06 -2.82 15.03
C ALA A 182 21.01 -3.31 16.14
N GLN A 183 21.88 -4.28 15.84
CA GLN A 183 22.88 -4.76 16.79
C GLN A 183 23.93 -3.69 17.11
N ALA A 184 24.38 -2.91 16.12
CA ALA A 184 25.32 -1.82 16.34
C ALA A 184 24.72 -0.71 17.21
N VAL A 185 23.50 -0.26 16.91
CA VAL A 185 22.78 0.76 17.68
C VAL A 185 22.50 0.26 19.10
N SER A 186 22.05 -1.00 19.24
CA SER A 186 21.76 -1.61 20.53
C SER A 186 22.98 -1.69 21.45
N ARG A 187 24.12 -2.15 20.93
CA ARG A 187 25.38 -2.23 21.68
C ARG A 187 25.84 -0.85 22.16
N ARG A 188 25.63 0.19 21.34
CA ARG A 188 26.09 1.54 21.65
C ARG A 188 25.17 2.32 22.58
N HIS A 189 23.85 2.10 22.50
CA HIS A 189 22.87 2.99 23.14
C HIS A 189 21.80 2.29 23.99
N CYS A 190 21.64 0.96 23.88
CA CYS A 190 20.51 0.24 24.48
C CYS A 190 20.92 -0.89 25.44
N GLN A 191 22.11 -0.81 26.05
CA GLN A 191 22.59 -1.82 27.02
C GLN A 191 22.52 -3.27 26.48
N GLN A 192 22.85 -3.47 25.19
CA GLN A 192 22.83 -4.79 24.55
C GLN A 192 21.43 -5.44 24.49
N LEU A 193 20.38 -4.63 24.30
CA LEU A 193 19.04 -5.10 23.93
C LEU A 193 19.10 -6.10 22.76
N GLU A 194 18.48 -7.26 22.90
CA GLU A 194 18.38 -8.22 21.80
C GLU A 194 17.28 -7.77 20.83
N VAL A 195 17.66 -7.42 19.60
CA VAL A 195 16.71 -6.92 18.59
C VAL A 195 16.54 -7.92 17.44
N ALA A 196 15.42 -8.65 17.45
CA ALA A 196 14.98 -9.41 16.30
C ALA A 196 14.50 -8.44 15.20
N THR A 197 14.95 -8.63 13.97
CA THR A 197 14.60 -7.79 12.83
C THR A 197 13.90 -8.64 11.77
N GLU A 198 12.73 -8.19 11.35
CA GLU A 198 11.88 -8.86 10.36
C GLU A 198 11.51 -7.86 9.27
N VAL A 199 11.46 -8.30 8.02
CA VAL A 199 10.88 -7.54 6.91
C VAL A 199 9.61 -8.29 6.47
N THR A 200 8.49 -7.60 6.32
CA THR A 200 7.19 -8.23 5.97
C THR A 200 6.30 -7.31 5.17
N TYR A 201 5.32 -7.87 4.46
CA TYR A 201 4.26 -7.06 3.88
C TYR A 201 3.31 -6.51 4.96
N GLN A 202 3.41 -5.21 5.26
CA GLN A 202 2.57 -4.49 6.22
C GLN A 202 2.31 -3.04 5.79
N ALA A 203 1.18 -2.48 6.24
CA ALA A 203 0.72 -1.13 5.88
C ALA A 203 1.56 0.01 6.50
N GLY A 204 2.12 -0.17 7.70
CA GLY A 204 2.97 0.83 8.34
C GLY A 204 4.43 0.69 7.90
N LEU A 205 5.20 1.79 7.95
CA LEU A 205 6.61 1.78 7.54
C LEU A 205 7.45 0.81 8.37
N TYR A 206 7.23 0.79 9.68
CA TYR A 206 7.80 -0.16 10.61
C TYR A 206 6.95 -0.26 11.88
N LYS A 207 7.17 -1.31 12.66
CA LYS A 207 6.62 -1.52 14.00
C LYS A 207 7.74 -1.92 14.93
N TYR A 208 7.78 -1.33 16.10
CA TYR A 208 8.73 -1.66 17.15
C TYR A 208 7.99 -2.11 18.41
N ARG A 209 8.38 -3.25 18.96
CA ARG A 209 7.82 -3.79 20.21
C ARG A 209 8.95 -4.25 21.11
N ARG A 210 9.01 -3.71 22.33
CA ARG A 210 9.98 -4.12 23.37
C ARG A 210 9.28 -4.92 24.47
N GLN A 211 9.90 -6.00 24.90
CA GLN A 211 9.51 -6.84 26.04
C GLN A 211 10.75 -7.14 26.88
N GLY A 212 10.91 -6.42 27.98
CA GLY A 212 12.11 -6.54 28.83
C GLY A 212 13.40 -6.21 28.05
N ASN A 213 14.29 -7.18 27.96
CA ASN A 213 15.57 -7.07 27.25
C ASN A 213 15.55 -7.61 25.81
N ALA A 214 14.37 -7.93 25.28
CA ALA A 214 14.17 -8.30 23.89
C ALA A 214 13.29 -7.26 23.20
N ALA A 215 13.52 -7.05 21.90
CA ALA A 215 12.65 -6.25 21.05
C ALA A 215 12.52 -6.87 19.66
N THR A 216 11.40 -6.60 19.02
CA THR A 216 11.14 -6.95 17.63
C THR A 216 10.94 -5.67 16.82
N LEU A 217 11.73 -5.51 15.77
CA LEU A 217 11.58 -4.50 14.74
C LEU A 217 11.05 -5.17 13.47
N THR A 218 9.81 -4.88 13.12
CA THR A 218 9.19 -5.34 11.87
C THR A 218 9.17 -4.18 10.87
N ILE A 219 9.86 -4.31 9.75
CA ILE A 219 10.00 -3.31 8.69
C ILE A 219 9.07 -3.68 7.52
N SER A 220 8.49 -2.68 6.86
CA SER A 220 7.71 -2.89 5.64
C SER A 220 8.59 -3.42 4.50
N GLU A 221 8.08 -4.39 3.74
CA GLU A 221 8.72 -4.96 2.55
C GLU A 221 9.09 -3.89 1.51
N GLY A 222 8.41 -2.75 1.49
CA GLY A 222 8.78 -1.63 0.61
C GLY A 222 10.23 -1.13 0.78
N PHE A 223 10.89 -1.41 1.91
CA PHE A 223 12.28 -1.01 2.16
C PHE A 223 13.34 -1.94 1.57
N ILE A 224 13.00 -2.99 0.81
CA ILE A 224 14.01 -3.92 0.27
C ILE A 224 15.01 -3.28 -0.71
N TYR A 225 14.69 -2.13 -1.30
CA TYR A 225 15.64 -1.34 -2.13
C TYR A 225 16.31 -0.18 -1.37
N ALA A 226 16.05 -0.06 -0.05
CA ALA A 226 16.59 1.04 0.74
C ALA A 226 18.11 0.93 0.88
N ASN A 227 18.79 2.06 0.72
CA ASN A 227 20.22 2.14 0.96
C ASN A 227 20.55 2.10 2.47
N SER A 228 21.83 1.99 2.81
CA SER A 228 22.29 1.90 4.20
C SER A 228 21.94 3.12 5.04
N GLU A 229 21.88 4.31 4.44
CA GLU A 229 21.54 5.56 5.12
C GLU A 229 20.07 5.56 5.56
N VAL A 230 19.15 5.20 4.66
CA VAL A 230 17.71 5.08 4.95
C VAL A 230 17.46 3.98 5.99
N LEU A 231 18.10 2.80 5.84
CA LEU A 231 17.95 1.72 6.82
C LEU A 231 18.50 2.12 8.19
N THR A 232 19.61 2.85 8.22
CA THR A 232 20.19 3.36 9.48
C THR A 232 19.26 4.38 10.12
N ALA A 233 18.70 5.31 9.35
CA ALA A 233 17.71 6.26 9.81
C ALA A 233 16.49 5.56 10.41
N LEU A 234 15.92 4.58 9.70
CA LEU A 234 14.75 3.81 10.11
C LEU A 234 15.00 3.02 11.40
N VAL A 235 16.07 2.24 11.45
CA VAL A 235 16.39 1.41 12.63
C VAL A 235 16.70 2.30 13.84
N THR A 236 17.44 3.39 13.64
CA THR A 236 17.77 4.32 14.73
C THR A 236 16.52 5.01 15.26
N ASP A 237 15.62 5.46 14.38
CA ASP A 237 14.33 6.04 14.79
C ASP A 237 13.45 5.04 15.55
N ALA A 238 13.49 3.76 15.17
CA ALA A 238 12.76 2.71 15.86
C ALA A 238 13.30 2.43 17.28
N LEU A 239 14.62 2.41 17.46
CA LEU A 239 15.27 2.04 18.73
C LEU A 239 15.42 3.22 19.69
N LEU A 240 15.77 4.40 19.19
CA LEU A 240 16.14 5.57 19.99
C LEU A 240 15.09 6.70 19.97
N GLY A 241 14.07 6.56 19.14
CA GLY A 241 13.05 7.58 18.93
C GLY A 241 13.33 8.47 17.72
N LYS A 242 12.26 9.10 17.24
CA LYS A 242 12.24 9.89 16.00
C LYS A 242 13.09 11.15 16.11
N SER A 243 13.82 11.46 15.03
CA SER A 243 14.41 12.79 14.83
C SER A 243 13.90 13.40 13.53
N GLN A 244 13.85 14.74 13.45
CA GLN A 244 13.34 15.41 12.26
C GLN A 244 14.12 15.03 10.99
N GLU A 245 15.45 14.97 11.07
CA GLU A 245 16.33 14.65 9.94
C GLU A 245 16.15 13.20 9.48
N ARG A 246 16.29 12.22 10.40
CA ARG A 246 16.15 10.80 10.05
C ARG A 246 14.73 10.46 9.59
N SER A 247 13.71 11.01 10.26
CA SER A 247 12.32 10.78 9.86
C SER A 247 12.01 11.36 8.49
N ARG A 248 12.67 12.45 8.05
CA ARG A 248 12.57 12.94 6.67
C ARG A 248 13.14 11.92 5.68
N LEU A 249 14.36 11.43 5.90
CA LEU A 249 14.98 10.40 5.03
C LEU A 249 14.08 9.15 4.86
N VAL A 250 13.49 8.68 5.95
CA VAL A 250 12.58 7.52 5.93
C VAL A 250 11.29 7.84 5.16
N LYS A 251 10.69 9.02 5.37
CA LYS A 251 9.47 9.44 4.67
C LYS A 251 9.71 9.72 3.18
N ASP A 252 10.85 10.30 2.83
CA ASP A 252 11.24 10.59 1.45
C ASP A 252 11.40 9.27 0.67
N PHE A 253 12.12 8.28 1.25
CA PHE A 253 12.19 6.96 0.66
C PHE A 253 10.84 6.26 0.59
N ALA A 254 10.00 6.34 1.63
CA ALA A 254 8.66 5.75 1.62
C ALA A 254 7.70 6.40 0.60
N SER A 255 8.05 7.58 0.08
CA SER A 255 7.31 8.28 -0.98
C SER A 255 7.93 8.07 -2.36
N SER A 256 9.02 7.29 -2.46
CA SER A 256 9.74 7.04 -3.70
C SER A 256 9.01 6.04 -4.63
N PRO A 257 9.28 6.09 -5.94
CA PRO A 257 8.83 5.08 -6.89
C PRO A 257 9.27 3.66 -6.54
N GLU A 258 10.49 3.51 -5.99
CA GLU A 258 11.11 2.23 -5.64
C GLU A 258 10.35 1.54 -4.50
N TYR A 259 10.09 2.27 -3.39
CA TYR A 259 9.30 1.75 -2.26
C TYR A 259 7.91 1.33 -2.72
N SER A 260 7.27 2.20 -3.51
CA SER A 260 5.90 2.00 -3.95
C SER A 260 5.77 0.87 -4.96
N GLN A 261 6.78 0.62 -5.80
CA GLN A 261 6.79 -0.51 -6.74
C GLN A 261 6.70 -1.85 -6.03
N VAL A 262 7.43 -2.01 -4.92
CA VAL A 262 7.43 -3.25 -4.15
C VAL A 262 6.05 -3.53 -3.54
N LEU A 263 5.42 -2.52 -2.93
CA LEU A 263 4.09 -2.67 -2.36
C LEU A 263 3.03 -3.01 -3.41
N LEU A 264 3.13 -2.39 -4.58
CA LEU A 264 2.22 -2.67 -5.69
C LEU A 264 2.41 -4.06 -6.29
N GLU A 265 3.66 -4.53 -6.38
CA GLU A 265 3.96 -5.88 -6.81
C GLU A 265 3.35 -6.92 -5.84
N LEU A 266 3.48 -6.70 -4.53
CA LEU A 266 2.83 -7.49 -3.49
C LEU A 266 1.30 -7.47 -3.64
N ASP A 267 0.70 -6.29 -3.82
CA ASP A 267 -0.74 -6.15 -4.04
C ASP A 267 -1.21 -6.84 -5.32
N SER A 268 -0.36 -6.90 -6.35
CA SER A 268 -0.63 -7.61 -7.61
C SER A 268 -0.93 -9.09 -7.36
N PHE A 269 -0.20 -9.72 -6.42
CA PHE A 269 -0.38 -11.13 -6.10
C PHE A 269 -1.64 -11.36 -5.27
N ALA A 270 -1.91 -10.48 -4.29
CA ALA A 270 -3.15 -10.52 -3.52
C ALA A 270 -4.39 -10.24 -4.38
N SER A 271 -4.24 -9.69 -5.58
CA SER A 271 -5.34 -9.28 -6.47
C SER A 271 -5.30 -9.97 -7.84
N ALA A 272 -4.45 -10.99 -8.01
CA ALA A 272 -4.25 -11.70 -9.28
C ALA A 272 -5.44 -12.60 -9.60
N ASN A 273 -6.53 -12.01 -10.11
CA ASN A 273 -7.48 -12.58 -11.09
C ASN A 273 -8.71 -11.69 -11.35
N ARG A 274 -8.52 -10.37 -11.45
CA ARG A 274 -9.49 -9.49 -12.12
C ARG A 274 -8.75 -8.60 -13.10
N ASP A 275 -8.46 -9.14 -14.28
CA ASP A 275 -8.07 -8.35 -15.45
C ASP A 275 -9.31 -7.56 -15.91
N GLN A 276 -9.70 -6.56 -15.13
CA GLN A 276 -10.85 -5.70 -15.40
C GLN A 276 -10.32 -4.32 -15.77
N ALA A 277 -10.17 -4.11 -17.08
CA ALA A 277 -9.78 -2.83 -17.65
C ALA A 277 -10.91 -1.78 -17.57
N GLN A 278 -12.16 -2.25 -17.54
CA GLN A 278 -13.33 -1.40 -17.34
C GLN A 278 -13.43 -0.91 -15.89
N GLY A 279 -13.15 0.37 -15.68
CA GLY A 279 -13.41 1.08 -14.43
C GLY A 279 -14.85 1.56 -14.31
N LYS A 280 -15.14 2.27 -13.22
CA LYS A 280 -16.37 3.01 -12.95
C LYS A 280 -16.55 4.17 -13.92
N CYS A 281 -15.47 4.89 -14.21
CA CYS A 281 -15.47 6.11 -15.01
C CYS A 281 -14.68 5.95 -16.32
N TYR A 282 -13.56 5.22 -16.30
CA TYR A 282 -12.67 5.09 -17.45
C TYR A 282 -12.44 3.64 -17.85
N ASP A 283 -12.36 3.37 -19.16
CA ASP A 283 -11.91 2.08 -19.69
C ASP A 283 -10.44 2.16 -20.12
N LEU A 284 -9.57 1.39 -19.44
CA LEU A 284 -8.14 1.37 -19.73
C LEU A 284 -7.84 0.87 -21.16
N GLU A 285 -8.69 0.04 -21.75
CA GLU A 285 -8.53 -0.41 -23.13
C GLU A 285 -8.63 0.76 -24.11
N GLU A 286 -9.66 1.60 -23.94
CA GLU A 286 -9.86 2.80 -24.77
C GLU A 286 -8.75 3.83 -24.56
N LEU A 287 -8.27 3.99 -23.31
CA LEU A 287 -7.14 4.86 -23.02
C LEU A 287 -5.87 4.34 -23.72
N PHE A 288 -5.59 3.03 -23.62
CA PHE A 288 -4.44 2.40 -24.26
C PHE A 288 -4.46 2.61 -25.77
N ASP A 289 -5.59 2.37 -26.44
CA ASP A 289 -5.68 2.48 -27.90
C ASP A 289 -5.38 3.91 -28.38
N ARG A 290 -5.80 4.93 -27.62
CA ARG A 290 -5.48 6.33 -27.93
C ARG A 290 -4.00 6.63 -27.72
N LEU A 291 -3.43 6.23 -26.59
CA LEU A 291 -2.01 6.43 -26.28
C LEU A 291 -1.11 5.70 -27.27
N ASN A 292 -1.45 4.47 -27.64
CA ASN A 292 -0.71 3.67 -28.62
C ASN A 292 -0.64 4.37 -29.98
N ARG A 293 -1.76 4.93 -30.45
CA ARG A 293 -1.82 5.71 -31.69
C ARG A 293 -0.99 6.99 -31.59
N GLU A 294 -1.12 7.74 -30.50
CA GLU A 294 -0.53 9.08 -30.37
C GLU A 294 0.97 9.06 -30.09
N TYR A 295 1.44 8.16 -29.22
CA TYR A 295 2.82 8.18 -28.72
C TYR A 295 3.69 6.99 -29.15
N PHE A 296 3.08 5.90 -29.63
CA PHE A 296 3.80 4.67 -29.97
C PHE A 296 3.62 4.23 -31.43
N ALA A 297 3.07 5.10 -32.28
CA ALA A 297 2.81 4.83 -33.70
C ALA A 297 2.01 3.53 -33.95
N SER A 298 1.15 3.14 -33.01
CA SER A 298 0.39 1.87 -33.01
C SER A 298 1.25 0.60 -32.99
N THR A 299 2.52 0.69 -32.59
CA THR A 299 3.46 -0.45 -32.60
C THR A 299 3.56 -1.18 -31.26
N LEU A 300 3.09 -0.57 -30.16
CA LEU A 300 3.19 -1.19 -28.85
C LEU A 300 2.17 -2.33 -28.74
N VAL A 301 2.65 -3.55 -28.48
CA VAL A 301 1.78 -4.70 -28.19
C VAL A 301 1.04 -4.42 -26.88
N LYS A 302 -0.28 -4.62 -26.88
CA LYS A 302 -1.12 -4.33 -25.71
C LYS A 302 -0.79 -5.23 -24.52
N PRO A 303 -0.36 -4.68 -23.36
CA PRO A 303 -0.25 -5.47 -22.13
C PRO A 303 -1.64 -5.78 -21.58
N ARG A 304 -1.72 -6.69 -20.61
CA ARG A 304 -2.95 -6.85 -19.81
C ARG A 304 -3.17 -5.58 -18.99
N LEU A 305 -4.40 -5.08 -18.96
CA LEU A 305 -4.75 -3.84 -18.26
C LEU A 305 -5.72 -4.13 -17.12
N SER A 306 -5.53 -3.46 -15.98
CA SER A 306 -6.46 -3.60 -14.86
C SER A 306 -6.38 -2.43 -13.90
N TRP A 307 -7.49 -2.15 -13.22
CA TRP A 307 -7.48 -1.28 -12.05
C TRP A 307 -7.00 -2.02 -10.80
N SER A 308 -6.32 -1.32 -9.89
CA SER A 308 -6.02 -1.84 -8.55
C SER A 308 -7.31 -2.02 -7.75
N GLN A 309 -7.35 -2.97 -6.80
CA GLN A 309 -8.51 -3.13 -5.93
C GLN A 309 -8.49 -2.20 -4.72
N LEU A 310 -7.29 -1.79 -4.31
CA LEU A 310 -7.09 -0.85 -3.21
C LEU A 310 -6.85 0.54 -3.77
N ASN A 311 -7.48 1.51 -3.13
CA ASN A 311 -7.18 2.92 -3.36
C ASN A 311 -5.78 3.22 -2.81
N THR A 312 -4.86 3.60 -3.69
CA THR A 312 -3.54 4.12 -3.31
C THR A 312 -3.35 5.52 -3.86
N TYR A 313 -2.84 6.41 -3.01
CA TYR A 313 -2.50 7.79 -3.36
C TYR A 313 -0.99 8.03 -3.30
N ARG A 314 -0.20 6.97 -3.07
CA ARG A 314 1.26 7.04 -3.04
C ARG A 314 1.87 6.71 -4.39
N LYS A 315 1.24 5.83 -5.17
CA LYS A 315 1.67 5.47 -6.51
C LYS A 315 0.47 5.08 -7.35
N PHE A 316 0.38 5.71 -8.52
CA PHE A 316 -0.85 5.74 -9.29
C PHE A 316 -0.90 4.68 -10.40
N GLY A 317 0.21 4.02 -10.71
CA GLY A 317 0.27 2.91 -11.67
C GLY A 317 1.56 2.09 -11.52
N TYR A 318 1.63 0.92 -12.18
CA TYR A 318 2.87 0.17 -12.40
C TYR A 318 2.76 -0.79 -13.61
N TYR A 319 3.89 -1.06 -14.27
CA TYR A 319 4.06 -2.15 -15.23
C TYR A 319 4.85 -3.33 -14.63
N HIS A 320 4.36 -4.56 -14.87
CA HIS A 320 4.97 -5.82 -14.46
C HIS A 320 5.48 -6.59 -15.70
N PRO A 321 6.80 -6.59 -15.97
CA PRO A 321 7.37 -7.19 -17.19
C PRO A 321 7.12 -8.69 -17.35
N ALA A 322 7.28 -9.48 -16.30
CA ALA A 322 7.15 -10.95 -16.38
C ALA A 322 5.71 -11.44 -16.65
N LYS A 323 4.69 -10.61 -16.42
CA LYS A 323 3.27 -10.93 -16.69
C LYS A 323 2.70 -10.11 -17.85
N ASP A 324 3.52 -9.24 -18.43
CA ASP A 324 3.10 -8.21 -19.38
C ASP A 324 1.80 -7.50 -18.97
N ARG A 325 1.78 -6.93 -17.75
CA ARG A 325 0.59 -6.35 -17.13
C ARG A 325 0.84 -4.93 -16.64
N VAL A 326 -0.05 -4.01 -17.00
CA VAL A 326 -0.13 -2.67 -16.42
C VAL A 326 -1.31 -2.62 -15.45
N VAL A 327 -1.08 -2.03 -14.28
CA VAL A 327 -2.11 -1.80 -13.28
C VAL A 327 -2.16 -0.33 -12.93
N ILE A 328 -3.35 0.26 -12.99
CA ILE A 328 -3.60 1.67 -12.66
C ILE A 328 -4.38 1.75 -11.36
N SER A 329 -4.09 2.72 -10.51
CA SER A 329 -4.77 2.85 -9.24
C SER A 329 -6.24 3.19 -9.42
N SER A 330 -7.12 2.47 -8.73
CA SER A 330 -8.55 2.79 -8.66
C SER A 330 -8.85 4.18 -8.09
N THR A 331 -7.88 4.84 -7.46
CA THR A 331 -8.05 6.24 -7.03
C THR A 331 -8.24 7.18 -8.20
N LEU A 332 -7.68 6.86 -9.38
CA LEU A 332 -7.80 7.68 -10.59
C LEU A 332 -9.13 7.44 -11.34
N ASP A 333 -9.86 6.38 -10.99
CA ASP A 333 -11.13 5.98 -11.60
C ASP A 333 -12.31 6.67 -10.91
N ASP A 334 -12.30 8.00 -10.93
CA ASP A 334 -13.28 8.88 -10.28
C ASP A 334 -13.63 10.05 -11.21
N ALA A 335 -14.91 10.38 -11.32
CA ALA A 335 -15.40 11.44 -12.20
C ALA A 335 -14.84 12.84 -11.87
N ARG A 336 -14.33 13.05 -10.65
CA ARG A 336 -13.69 14.31 -10.23
C ARG A 336 -12.24 14.43 -10.71
N ILE A 337 -11.63 13.31 -11.11
CA ILE A 337 -10.26 13.27 -11.59
C ILE A 337 -10.30 13.36 -13.11
N PRO A 338 -9.69 14.38 -13.74
CA PRO A 338 -9.70 14.50 -15.18
C PRO A 338 -9.05 13.28 -15.86
N GLN A 339 -9.65 12.82 -16.96
CA GLN A 339 -9.18 11.66 -17.71
C GLN A 339 -7.70 11.72 -18.09
N PHE A 340 -7.17 12.90 -18.43
CA PHE A 340 -5.76 13.07 -18.80
C PHE A 340 -4.79 12.68 -17.67
N VAL A 341 -5.24 12.68 -16.41
CA VAL A 341 -4.44 12.24 -15.26
C VAL A 341 -4.28 10.72 -15.27
N ALA A 342 -5.35 9.98 -15.53
CA ALA A 342 -5.30 8.53 -15.69
C ALA A 342 -4.51 8.13 -16.95
N GLU A 343 -4.68 8.88 -18.05
CA GLU A 343 -3.91 8.70 -19.29
C GLU A 343 -2.41 8.92 -19.08
N PHE A 344 -2.02 9.97 -18.36
CA PHE A 344 -0.61 10.24 -18.05
C PHE A 344 0.03 9.08 -17.29
N VAL A 345 -0.67 8.56 -16.29
CA VAL A 345 -0.17 7.43 -15.50
C VAL A 345 -0.11 6.16 -16.34
N LEU A 346 -1.14 5.86 -17.14
CA LEU A 346 -1.09 4.73 -18.06
C LEU A 346 0.05 4.88 -19.07
N TYR A 347 0.25 6.07 -19.63
CA TYR A 347 1.35 6.37 -20.54
C TYR A 347 2.72 6.12 -19.91
N HIS A 348 2.93 6.58 -18.67
CA HIS A 348 4.15 6.30 -17.90
C HIS A 348 4.42 4.79 -17.78
N GLU A 349 3.39 3.99 -17.49
CA GLU A 349 3.53 2.54 -17.40
C GLU A 349 3.78 1.85 -18.75
N LEU A 350 3.21 2.39 -19.83
CA LEU A 350 3.51 1.92 -21.18
C LEU A 350 4.94 2.27 -21.61
N LEU A 351 5.50 3.39 -21.15
CA LEU A 351 6.91 3.70 -21.37
C LEU A 351 7.85 2.70 -20.67
N HIS A 352 7.47 2.20 -19.49
CA HIS A 352 8.22 1.12 -18.82
C HIS A 352 8.25 -0.15 -19.67
N LYS A 353 7.14 -0.48 -20.34
CA LYS A 353 7.08 -1.58 -21.30
C LYS A 353 7.94 -1.30 -22.53
N TYR A 354 7.82 -0.10 -23.10
CA TYR A 354 8.48 0.29 -24.34
C TYR A 354 10.01 0.30 -24.21
N HIS A 355 10.56 0.90 -23.15
CA HIS A 355 12.01 0.98 -22.95
C HIS A 355 12.61 -0.27 -22.28
N GLY A 356 11.80 -1.00 -21.51
CA GLY A 356 12.29 -2.06 -20.63
C GLY A 356 13.25 -1.52 -19.55
N ALA A 357 13.91 -2.44 -18.84
CA ALA A 357 14.93 -2.07 -17.87
C ALA A 357 16.33 -2.25 -18.47
N LYS A 358 17.19 -1.24 -18.35
CA LYS A 358 18.61 -1.31 -18.79
C LYS A 358 19.50 -1.63 -17.60
N LEU A 359 20.56 -2.42 -17.79
CA LEU A 359 21.58 -2.66 -16.77
C LEU A 359 22.68 -1.59 -16.90
N VAL A 360 22.82 -0.72 -15.91
CA VAL A 360 23.86 0.33 -15.86
C VAL A 360 24.68 0.10 -14.59
N ASN A 361 25.98 -0.16 -14.75
CA ASN A 361 26.91 -0.46 -13.64
C ASN A 361 26.43 -1.60 -12.72
N GLY A 362 25.86 -2.67 -13.29
CA GLY A 362 25.33 -3.81 -12.53
C GLY A 362 24.04 -3.53 -11.76
N ARG A 363 23.43 -2.34 -11.92
CA ARG A 363 22.13 -1.97 -11.33
C ARG A 363 21.08 -1.82 -12.43
N ARG A 364 19.85 -2.26 -12.12
CA ARG A 364 18.71 -2.12 -13.01
C ARG A 364 18.24 -0.66 -13.03
N MET A 365 18.31 0.00 -14.18
CA MET A 365 17.86 1.38 -14.41
C MET A 365 16.63 1.38 -15.32
N VAL A 366 15.52 1.91 -14.83
CA VAL A 366 14.22 1.87 -15.51
C VAL A 366 13.84 3.24 -16.09
N HIS A 367 14.19 4.33 -15.40
CA HIS A 367 14.00 5.71 -15.88
C HIS A 367 15.29 6.29 -16.49
N THR A 368 15.65 5.81 -17.68
CA THR A 368 16.82 6.33 -18.43
C THR A 368 16.58 7.74 -18.96
N ARG A 369 17.61 8.38 -19.55
CA ARG A 369 17.45 9.69 -20.20
C ARG A 369 16.45 9.65 -21.36
N GLU A 370 16.41 8.54 -22.10
CA GLU A 370 15.43 8.31 -23.17
C GLU A 370 14.01 8.26 -22.60
N PHE A 371 13.79 7.46 -21.54
CA PHE A 371 12.51 7.38 -20.84
C PHE A 371 11.99 8.76 -20.45
N ARG A 372 12.83 9.58 -19.80
CA ARG A 372 12.44 10.93 -19.35
C ARG A 372 12.12 11.87 -20.51
N ARG A 373 12.79 11.70 -21.66
CA ARG A 373 12.52 12.50 -22.87
C ARG A 373 11.15 12.16 -23.45
N ASP A 374 10.79 10.89 -23.44
CA ASP A 374 9.51 10.43 -24.00
C ASP A 374 8.36 10.71 -23.01
N GLU A 375 8.58 10.56 -21.70
CA GLU A 375 7.62 10.99 -20.67
C GLU A 375 7.21 12.46 -20.80
N GLN A 376 8.18 13.35 -21.08
CA GLN A 376 7.96 14.79 -21.30
C GLN A 376 7.20 15.13 -22.58
N GLN A 377 6.99 14.17 -23.50
CA GLN A 377 6.20 14.40 -24.72
C GLN A 377 4.69 14.33 -24.45
N PHE A 378 4.26 13.83 -23.30
CA PHE A 378 2.85 13.78 -22.97
C PHE A 378 2.24 15.18 -22.96
N LYS A 379 1.13 15.36 -23.69
CA LYS A 379 0.51 16.67 -23.94
C LYS A 379 0.18 17.49 -22.68
N PHE A 380 -0.08 16.81 -21.56
CA PHE A 380 -0.45 17.42 -20.27
C PHE A 380 0.51 17.03 -19.14
N ASP A 381 1.80 16.82 -19.43
CA ASP A 381 2.81 16.32 -18.49
C ASP A 381 2.81 17.09 -17.16
N ARG A 382 2.85 18.43 -17.25
CA ARG A 382 2.91 19.34 -16.09
C ARG A 382 1.60 19.40 -15.34
N GLU A 383 0.46 19.48 -16.02
CA GLU A 383 -0.85 19.50 -15.38
C GLU A 383 -1.14 18.19 -14.65
N ALA A 384 -0.84 17.05 -15.28
CA ALA A 384 -1.02 15.73 -14.69
C ALA A 384 -0.13 15.57 -13.45
N SER A 385 1.16 15.91 -13.55
CA SER A 385 2.10 15.84 -12.42
C SER A 385 1.61 16.65 -11.22
N ARG A 386 1.15 17.89 -11.41
CA ARG A 386 0.59 18.71 -10.32
C ARG A 386 -0.66 18.08 -9.70
N TRP A 387 -1.51 17.46 -10.50
CA TRP A 387 -2.71 16.77 -10.01
C TRP A 387 -2.34 15.59 -9.12
N LEU A 388 -1.38 14.78 -9.55
CA LEU A 388 -0.87 13.63 -8.79
C LEU A 388 -0.19 14.07 -7.49
N GLU A 389 0.62 15.14 -7.52
CA GLU A 389 1.23 15.74 -6.33
C GLU A 389 0.16 16.18 -5.31
N LYS A 390 -0.89 16.85 -5.78
CA LYS A 390 -2.01 17.28 -4.93
C LYS A 390 -2.73 16.10 -4.29
N LEU A 391 -2.98 15.03 -5.06
CA LEU A 391 -3.60 13.80 -4.55
C LEU A 391 -2.73 13.13 -3.48
N ALA A 392 -1.42 13.01 -3.73
CA ALA A 392 -0.47 12.43 -2.79
C ALA A 392 -0.33 13.28 -1.51
N TRP A 393 -0.27 14.61 -1.64
CA TRP A 393 -0.13 15.54 -0.52
C TRP A 393 -1.36 15.58 0.39
N ASN A 394 -2.57 15.57 -0.20
CA ASN A 394 -3.81 15.50 0.57
C ASN A 394 -3.89 14.22 1.42
N GLN A 395 -3.38 13.10 0.90
CA GLN A 395 -3.31 11.84 1.66
C GLN A 395 -2.20 11.85 2.72
N ALA A 396 -1.05 12.49 2.48
CA ALA A 396 0.02 12.61 3.46
C ALA A 396 -0.42 13.37 4.73
N ARG A 397 -1.26 14.41 4.58
CA ARG A 397 -1.90 15.10 5.73
C ARG A 397 -2.86 14.20 6.51
N ILE A 398 -3.54 13.28 5.83
CA ILE A 398 -4.40 12.27 6.47
C ILE A 398 -3.52 11.27 7.24
N PHE A 399 -2.44 10.76 6.67
CA PHE A 399 -1.52 9.82 7.34
C PHE A 399 -0.68 10.45 8.47
N ASP A 400 -0.27 11.73 8.38
CA ASP A 400 0.40 12.40 9.50
C ASP A 400 -0.57 12.66 10.67
N SER A 401 -1.90 12.66 10.42
CA SER A 401 -2.92 12.64 11.47
C SER A 401 -3.17 11.23 12.08
N GLU A 402 -2.68 10.18 11.40
CA GLU A 402 -2.78 8.77 11.81
C GLU A 402 -1.60 8.25 12.66
N GLN A 403 -0.52 9.04 12.88
CA GLN A 403 0.63 8.62 13.70
C GLN A 403 0.41 8.63 15.25
N TRP A 404 -0.82 8.48 15.74
CA TRP A 404 -1.11 8.40 17.19
C TRP A 404 -2.06 7.25 17.58
N LEU A 405 -2.00 6.14 16.86
CA LEU A 405 -2.39 4.83 17.40
C LEU A 405 -1.11 4.06 17.72
#